data_AF-A0A9D1ISY7-F1
#
_entry.id   AF-A0A9D1ISY7-F1
#
_cell.length_a   1.000
_cell.length_b   1.000
_cell.length_c   1.000
_cell.angle_alpha   90.00
_cell.angle_beta   90.00
_cell.angle_gamma   90.00
#
_symmetry.space_group_name_H-M   'P 1'
#
loop_
_entity.id
_entity.type
_entity.pdbx_description
1 polymer ?
#
loop_
_entity_poly.entity_id
_entity_poly.type
_entity_poly.pdbx_seq_one_letter_code
_entity_poly.pdbx_strand_id
1 'polypeptide(L)'
;MYQTIAAPAEDEFVQQKSRFLGAIVPVQTEEEALAFIEAKRKHYWDATHNVYAYIIRAKDGLPEIKRCSDDGEPQGTAGRPALEVLEREGLTDVALVCTRYFGGILLGAGGLVRAYAHTAKIAVDAAHRLHMAPCLDFTLALDYGSYGSVSYLLPQYKIETRESRFEDKVTLFLRIRADRMEAFSKALTELSNGKLSPEVTGELYADMP
;
A
#
# COMPACT_ATOMS: atom_id res chain seq x y z
N MET A 1 5.66 -4.67 -9.11
CA MET A 1 5.77 -4.28 -7.69
C MET A 1 5.15 -2.89 -7.55
N TYR A 2 4.58 -2.55 -6.40
CA TYR A 2 3.99 -1.23 -6.14
C TYR A 2 4.01 -0.95 -4.64
N GLN A 3 3.79 0.31 -4.26
CA GLN A 3 3.62 0.69 -2.87
C GLN A 3 2.20 1.18 -2.62
N THR A 4 1.64 0.79 -1.48
CA THR A 4 0.34 1.26 -0.99
C THR A 4 0.40 1.38 0.53
N ILE A 5 -0.73 1.54 1.22
CA ILE A 5 -0.80 1.62 2.67
C ILE A 5 -1.67 0.51 3.25
N ALA A 6 -1.37 0.06 4.47
CA ALA A 6 -2.05 -1.07 5.10
C ALA A 6 -3.47 -0.74 5.58
N ALA A 7 -3.69 0.49 6.00
CA ALA A 7 -4.90 0.94 6.69
C ALA A 7 -5.06 2.46 6.54
N PRO A 8 -6.25 3.02 6.81
CA PRO A 8 -6.43 4.46 6.91
C PRO A 8 -5.48 5.11 7.92
N ALA A 9 -5.00 6.32 7.63
CA ALA A 9 -4.20 7.14 8.52
C ALA A 9 -4.57 8.62 8.36
N GLU A 10 -4.35 9.41 9.40
CA GLU A 10 -4.59 10.85 9.37
C GLU A 10 -3.64 11.60 10.31
N ASP A 11 -3.38 12.86 9.97
CA ASP A 11 -2.62 13.80 10.79
C ASP A 11 -3.05 15.25 10.50
N GLU A 12 -2.81 16.18 11.41
CA GLU A 12 -3.13 17.59 11.25
C GLU A 12 -2.04 18.55 11.71
N PHE A 13 -2.08 19.76 11.14
CA PHE A 13 -1.28 20.86 11.60
C PHE A 13 -2.02 22.20 11.46
N VAL A 14 -1.49 23.22 12.13
CA VAL A 14 -2.00 24.59 12.05
C VAL A 14 -0.91 25.51 11.49
N GLN A 15 -1.27 26.31 10.49
CA GLN A 15 -0.40 27.33 9.91
C GLN A 15 -1.18 28.63 9.71
N GLN A 16 -0.66 29.74 10.25
CA GLN A 16 -1.29 31.05 10.16
C GLN A 16 -2.79 31.00 10.53
N LYS A 17 -3.09 30.36 11.67
CA LYS A 17 -4.44 30.11 12.20
C LYS A 17 -5.33 29.19 11.35
N SER A 18 -4.93 28.82 10.13
CA SER A 18 -5.65 27.83 9.33
C SER A 18 -5.27 26.43 9.80
N ARG A 19 -6.27 25.57 10.02
CA ARG A 19 -6.04 24.16 10.36
C ARG A 19 -6.15 23.32 9.10
N PHE A 20 -5.21 22.40 8.92
CA PHE A 20 -5.15 21.46 7.82
C PHE A 20 -5.09 20.05 8.38
N LEU A 21 -6.02 19.21 7.95
CA LEU A 21 -6.06 17.78 8.27
C LEU A 21 -5.85 17.00 6.98
N GLY A 22 -4.92 16.07 6.97
CA GLY A 22 -4.74 15.11 5.89
C GLY A 22 -5.23 13.74 6.33
N ALA A 23 -6.10 13.12 5.55
CA ALA A 23 -6.56 11.75 5.78
C ALA A 23 -6.36 10.93 4.51
N ILE A 24 -5.69 9.78 4.63
CA ILE A 24 -5.37 8.86 3.54
C ILE A 24 -5.95 7.48 3.82
N VAL A 25 -6.42 6.78 2.79
CA VAL A 25 -7.01 5.44 2.89
C VAL A 25 -6.58 4.57 1.69
N PRO A 26 -6.35 3.26 1.87
CA PRO A 26 -6.16 2.37 0.73
C PRO A 26 -7.48 2.17 -0.01
N VAL A 27 -7.44 2.22 -1.34
CA VAL A 27 -8.60 2.02 -2.23
C VAL A 27 -8.20 1.21 -3.44
N GLN A 28 -9.11 0.37 -3.90
CA GLN A 28 -8.90 -0.50 -5.05
C GLN A 28 -9.63 -0.03 -6.31
N THR A 29 -10.64 0.83 -6.16
CA THR A 29 -11.46 1.31 -7.27
C THR A 29 -11.79 2.79 -7.14
N GLU A 30 -12.27 3.40 -8.23
CA GLU A 30 -12.67 4.80 -8.24
C GLU A 30 -13.91 5.02 -7.35
N GLU A 31 -14.81 4.05 -7.31
CA GLU A 31 -15.99 4.07 -6.45
C GLU A 31 -15.62 4.12 -4.96
N GLU A 32 -14.62 3.34 -4.53
CA GLU A 32 -14.12 3.38 -3.15
C GLU A 32 -13.49 4.73 -2.82
N ALA A 33 -12.71 5.29 -3.74
CA ALA A 33 -12.11 6.63 -3.58
C ALA A 33 -13.20 7.71 -3.44
N LEU A 34 -14.20 7.70 -4.33
CA LEU A 34 -15.32 8.66 -4.29
C LEU A 34 -16.17 8.50 -3.03
N ALA A 35 -16.41 7.26 -2.57
CA ALA A 35 -17.14 7.00 -1.34
C ALA A 35 -16.40 7.58 -0.12
N PHE A 36 -15.08 7.44 -0.06
CA PHE A 36 -14.25 8.04 0.99
C PHE A 36 -14.29 9.57 0.97
N ILE A 37 -14.16 10.18 -0.22
CA ILE A 37 -14.22 11.64 -0.40
C ILE A 37 -15.56 12.18 0.09
N GLU A 38 -16.66 11.54 -0.31
CA GLU A 38 -18.01 11.92 0.11
C GLU A 38 -18.21 11.74 1.64
N ALA A 39 -17.65 10.69 2.22
CA ALA A 39 -17.70 10.47 3.66
C ALA A 39 -16.95 11.57 4.43
N LYS A 40 -15.75 11.95 4.00
CA LYS A 40 -14.97 13.03 4.62
C LYS A 40 -15.65 14.39 4.42
N ARG A 41 -16.23 14.67 3.25
CA ARG A 41 -17.01 15.90 3.01
C ARG A 41 -18.24 16.00 3.91
N LYS A 42 -18.95 14.89 4.16
CA LYS A 42 -20.09 14.85 5.10
C LYS A 42 -19.65 15.01 6.55
N HIS A 43 -18.53 14.39 6.92
CA HIS A 43 -17.99 14.46 8.28
C HIS A 43 -17.49 15.87 8.62
N TYR A 44 -16.75 16.49 7.69
CA TYR A 44 -16.23 17.86 7.78
C TYR A 44 -17.04 18.82 6.92
N TRP A 45 -18.36 18.82 7.10
CA TRP A 45 -19.31 19.60 6.30
C TRP A 45 -19.13 21.13 6.46
N ASP A 46 -18.55 21.55 7.59
CA ASP A 46 -18.28 22.94 7.96
C ASP A 46 -16.87 23.40 7.58
N ALA A 47 -16.07 22.52 6.97
CA ALA A 47 -14.74 22.88 6.47
C ALA A 47 -14.84 23.87 5.31
N THR A 48 -13.81 24.69 5.15
CA THR A 48 -13.73 25.65 4.04
C THR A 48 -13.53 24.94 2.72
N HIS A 49 -12.64 23.93 2.70
CA HIS A 49 -12.32 23.13 1.52
C HIS A 49 -11.99 21.69 1.94
N ASN A 50 -12.40 20.71 1.14
CA ASN A 50 -12.06 19.29 1.19
C ASN A 50 -11.40 18.90 -0.14
N VAL A 51 -10.16 19.35 -0.29
CA VAL A 51 -9.29 19.06 -1.44
C VAL A 51 -8.98 17.58 -1.46
N TYR A 52 -8.96 16.94 -2.63
CA TYR A 52 -8.65 15.52 -2.71
C TYR A 52 -7.68 15.18 -3.84
N ALA A 53 -7.01 14.04 -3.68
CA ALA A 53 -6.23 13.39 -4.72
C ALA A 53 -6.31 11.86 -4.54
N TYR A 54 -6.31 11.12 -5.64
CA TYR A 54 -6.20 9.66 -5.59
C TYR A 54 -5.44 9.11 -6.79
N ILE A 55 -4.80 7.97 -6.56
CA ILE A 55 -4.09 7.17 -7.57
C ILE A 55 -4.59 5.74 -7.44
N ILE A 56 -5.07 5.18 -8.54
CA ILE A 56 -5.44 3.76 -8.66
C ILE A 56 -4.59 3.18 -9.78
N ARG A 57 -3.83 2.13 -9.50
CA ARG A 57 -2.90 1.57 -10.49
C ARG A 57 -3.65 0.89 -11.63
N ALA A 58 -2.93 0.70 -12.74
CA ALA A 58 -3.37 -0.20 -13.80
C ALA A 58 -3.42 -1.65 -13.30
N LYS A 59 -4.58 -2.29 -13.43
CA LYS A 59 -4.81 -3.71 -13.12
C LYS A 59 -5.99 -4.23 -13.93
N ASP A 60 -6.06 -5.54 -14.15
CA ASP A 60 -7.19 -6.20 -14.82
C ASP A 60 -7.55 -5.61 -16.20
N GLY A 61 -6.54 -5.14 -16.94
CA GLY A 61 -6.69 -4.49 -18.25
C GLY A 61 -7.18 -3.04 -18.20
N LEU A 62 -7.41 -2.48 -17.01
CA LEU A 62 -7.76 -1.07 -16.81
C LEU A 62 -6.50 -0.20 -16.73
N PRO A 63 -6.53 1.03 -17.28
CA PRO A 63 -5.42 1.97 -17.18
C PRO A 63 -5.30 2.54 -15.76
N GLU A 64 -4.14 3.13 -15.48
CA GLU A 64 -3.93 3.91 -14.26
C GLU A 64 -4.84 5.14 -14.24
N ILE A 65 -5.44 5.42 -13.07
CA ILE A 65 -6.29 6.59 -12.85
C ILE A 65 -5.62 7.49 -11.82
N LYS A 66 -5.42 8.76 -12.21
CA LYS A 66 -5.02 9.84 -11.31
C LYS A 66 -6.02 10.96 -11.38
N ARG A 67 -6.48 11.44 -10.23
CA ARG A 67 -7.43 12.54 -10.12
C ARG A 67 -7.10 13.40 -8.92
N CYS A 68 -7.40 14.68 -9.04
CA CYS A 68 -7.33 15.64 -7.96
C CYS A 68 -8.35 16.76 -8.16
N SER A 69 -8.72 17.43 -7.07
CA SER A 69 -9.59 18.61 -7.08
C SER A 69 -9.07 19.64 -6.10
N ASP A 70 -9.11 20.92 -6.49
CA ASP A 70 -8.79 22.05 -5.61
C ASP A 70 -9.98 22.45 -4.71
N ASP A 71 -11.16 21.86 -4.88
CA ASP A 71 -12.38 22.10 -4.07
C ASP A 71 -12.67 23.59 -3.74
N GLY A 72 -12.53 24.48 -4.73
CA GLY A 72 -12.78 25.91 -4.57
C GLY A 72 -11.57 26.74 -4.11
N GLU A 73 -10.43 26.11 -3.81
CA GLU A 73 -9.14 26.80 -3.73
C GLU A 73 -8.73 27.33 -5.13
N PRO A 74 -7.83 28.33 -5.19
CA PRO A 74 -7.27 28.77 -6.46
C PRO A 74 -6.69 27.61 -7.28
N GLN A 75 -6.98 27.60 -8.57
CA GLN A 75 -6.65 26.49 -9.47
C GLN A 75 -5.17 26.11 -9.40
N GLY A 76 -4.90 24.82 -9.21
CA GLY A 76 -3.56 24.24 -9.16
C GLY A 76 -2.81 24.48 -7.85
N THR A 77 -3.42 25.11 -6.85
CA THR A 77 -2.73 25.43 -5.58
C THR A 77 -2.94 24.41 -4.47
N ALA A 78 -3.80 23.41 -4.67
CA ALA A 78 -4.15 22.46 -3.62
C ALA A 78 -4.13 20.99 -4.06
N GLY A 79 -5.04 20.60 -4.96
CA GLY A 79 -5.21 19.21 -5.39
C GLY A 79 -4.00 18.70 -6.15
N ARG A 80 -3.41 19.53 -7.02
CA ARG A 80 -2.20 19.17 -7.77
C ARG A 80 -0.99 18.93 -6.84
N PRO A 81 -0.63 19.84 -5.92
CA PRO A 81 0.41 19.60 -4.92
C PRO A 81 0.19 18.34 -4.08
N ALA A 82 -1.05 18.04 -3.68
CA ALA A 82 -1.36 16.83 -2.93
C ALA A 82 -1.13 15.56 -3.75
N LEU A 83 -1.55 15.55 -5.02
CA LEU A 83 -1.31 14.44 -5.95
C LEU A 83 0.18 14.22 -6.21
N GLU A 84 0.94 15.29 -6.43
CA GLU A 84 2.39 15.23 -6.67
C GLU A 84 3.15 14.58 -5.50
N VAL A 85 2.67 14.77 -4.27
CA VAL A 85 3.24 14.06 -3.10
C VAL A 85 2.99 12.56 -3.22
N LEU A 86 1.78 12.10 -3.52
CA LEU A 86 1.50 10.67 -3.70
C LEU A 86 2.39 10.05 -4.79
N GLU A 87 2.56 10.75 -5.92
CA GLU A 87 3.42 10.32 -7.03
C GLU A 87 4.90 10.25 -6.62
N ARG A 88 5.42 11.29 -5.95
CA ARG A 88 6.82 11.33 -5.50
C ARG A 88 7.11 10.25 -4.45
N GLU A 89 6.13 9.94 -3.61
CA GLU A 89 6.21 8.92 -2.58
C GLU A 89 5.98 7.50 -3.13
N GLY A 90 5.71 7.36 -4.43
CA GLY A 90 5.54 6.07 -5.11
C GLY A 90 4.25 5.33 -4.75
N LEU A 91 3.30 6.00 -4.10
CA LEU A 91 2.07 5.39 -3.60
C LEU A 91 1.01 5.28 -4.70
N THR A 92 0.32 4.15 -4.72
CA THR A 92 -0.84 3.87 -5.56
C THR A 92 -1.88 3.08 -4.77
N ASP A 93 -3.07 2.91 -5.35
CA ASP A 93 -4.22 2.33 -4.67
C ASP A 93 -4.55 3.10 -3.37
N VAL A 94 -4.55 4.43 -3.45
CA VAL A 94 -4.79 5.32 -2.31
C VAL A 94 -5.66 6.51 -2.69
N ALA A 95 -6.49 6.95 -1.74
CA ALA A 95 -7.21 8.20 -1.78
C ALA A 95 -6.85 9.07 -0.58
N LEU A 96 -6.66 10.37 -0.82
CA LEU A 96 -6.27 11.38 0.15
C LEU A 96 -7.28 12.53 0.13
N VAL A 97 -7.71 12.97 1.31
CA VAL A 97 -8.49 14.22 1.49
C VAL A 97 -7.70 15.15 2.42
N CYS A 98 -7.47 16.37 1.95
CA CYS A 98 -6.91 17.48 2.68
C CYS A 98 -8.05 18.45 3.06
N THR A 99 -8.49 18.38 4.31
CA THR A 99 -9.53 19.24 4.86
C THR A 99 -8.91 20.52 5.44
N ARG A 100 -9.41 21.68 5.04
CA ARG A 100 -8.94 22.98 5.50
C ARG A 100 -10.04 23.75 6.21
N TYR A 101 -9.70 24.27 7.39
CA TYR A 101 -10.47 25.30 8.09
C TYR A 101 -9.71 26.63 7.99
N PHE A 102 -10.31 27.64 7.34
CA PHE A 102 -9.68 28.94 7.16
C PHE A 102 -9.57 29.73 8.47
N GLY A 103 -8.36 30.20 8.77
CA GLY A 103 -8.04 30.91 10.01
C GLY A 103 -8.12 32.44 9.97
N GLY A 104 -8.64 33.03 8.89
CA GLY A 104 -8.70 34.49 8.71
C GLY A 104 -7.42 35.15 8.19
N ILE A 105 -6.34 34.38 7.95
CA ILE A 105 -5.08 34.88 7.37
C ILE A 105 -4.84 34.20 6.02
N LEU A 106 -4.69 35.00 4.97
CA LEU A 106 -4.42 34.50 3.63
C LEU A 106 -2.97 34.03 3.51
N LEU A 107 -2.79 32.81 2.97
CA LEU A 107 -1.46 32.20 2.75
C LEU A 107 -0.80 32.63 1.43
N GLY A 108 -1.60 33.16 0.49
CA GLY A 108 -1.18 33.37 -0.90
C GLY A 108 -0.98 32.05 -1.67
N ALA A 109 -0.91 32.11 -3.00
CA ALA A 109 -0.85 30.92 -3.86
C ALA A 109 0.33 29.97 -3.51
N GLY A 110 1.54 30.53 -3.35
CA GLY A 110 2.71 29.72 -2.97
C GLY A 110 2.64 29.17 -1.54
N GLY A 111 1.92 29.84 -0.64
CA GLY A 111 1.67 29.34 0.72
C GLY A 111 0.69 28.18 0.72
N LEU A 112 -0.36 28.24 -0.11
CA LEU A 112 -1.32 27.14 -0.30
C LEU A 112 -0.65 25.90 -0.88
N VAL A 113 0.13 26.06 -1.94
CA VAL A 113 0.88 24.95 -2.56
C VAL A 113 1.71 24.20 -1.52
N ARG A 114 2.47 24.93 -0.70
CA ARG A 114 3.28 24.32 0.37
C ARG A 114 2.42 23.69 1.47
N ALA A 115 1.34 24.35 1.87
CA ALA A 115 0.45 23.83 2.91
C ALA A 115 -0.19 22.51 2.47
N TYR A 116 -0.78 22.42 1.28
CA TYR A 116 -1.44 21.22 0.79
C TYR A 116 -0.47 20.07 0.50
N ALA A 117 0.73 20.37 -0.04
CA ALA A 117 1.78 19.36 -0.16
C ALA A 117 2.20 18.85 1.23
N HIS A 118 2.31 19.73 2.22
CA HIS A 118 2.63 19.33 3.60
C HIS A 118 1.50 18.49 4.22
N THR A 119 0.24 18.87 4.05
CA THR A 119 -0.93 18.10 4.51
C THR A 119 -0.92 16.68 3.95
N ALA A 120 -0.66 16.54 2.64
CA ALA A 120 -0.52 15.24 2.01
C ALA A 120 0.64 14.44 2.62
N LYS A 121 1.79 15.09 2.84
CA LYS A 121 2.99 14.44 3.35
C LYS A 121 2.81 13.91 4.77
N ILE A 122 2.22 14.68 5.69
CA ILE A 122 2.00 14.22 7.07
C ILE A 122 1.04 13.03 7.13
N ALA A 123 -0.02 13.02 6.30
CA ALA A 123 -0.93 11.88 6.21
C ALA A 123 -0.23 10.62 5.68
N VAL A 124 0.62 10.79 4.66
CA VAL A 124 1.43 9.72 4.09
C VAL A 124 2.49 9.20 5.08
N ASP A 125 3.05 10.07 5.92
CA ASP A 125 4.04 9.68 6.94
C ASP A 125 3.41 9.00 8.14
N ALA A 126 2.16 9.35 8.46
CA ALA A 126 1.37 8.65 9.46
C ALA A 126 0.94 7.24 9.01
N ALA A 127 0.95 6.97 7.69
CA ALA A 127 0.50 5.70 7.13
C ALA A 127 1.57 4.59 7.18
N HIS A 128 1.13 3.37 7.50
CA HIS A 128 1.98 2.19 7.38
C HIS A 128 2.06 1.76 5.91
N ARG A 129 3.22 1.96 5.28
CA ARG A 129 3.46 1.64 3.86
C ARG A 129 3.76 0.17 3.64
N LEU A 130 3.21 -0.38 2.57
CA LEU A 130 3.41 -1.76 2.11
C LEU A 130 4.18 -1.78 0.79
N HIS A 131 5.09 -2.75 0.64
CA HIS A 131 5.88 -3.01 -0.56
C HIS A 131 5.39 -4.28 -1.24
N MET A 132 4.42 -4.11 -2.12
CA MET A 132 3.70 -5.22 -2.72
C MET A 132 4.49 -5.82 -3.88
N ALA A 133 4.89 -7.09 -3.74
CA ALA A 133 5.62 -7.85 -4.74
C ALA A 133 4.82 -9.07 -5.23
N PRO A 134 5.01 -9.51 -6.49
CA PRO A 134 4.47 -10.78 -6.95
C PRO A 134 5.01 -11.91 -6.09
N CYS A 135 4.11 -12.69 -5.52
CA CYS A 135 4.40 -13.81 -4.64
C CYS A 135 3.67 -15.05 -5.13
N LEU A 136 4.22 -16.21 -4.77
CA LEU A 136 3.64 -17.51 -4.99
C LEU A 136 3.35 -18.13 -3.62
N ASP A 137 2.12 -18.59 -3.44
CA ASP A 137 1.77 -19.51 -2.38
C ASP A 137 2.02 -20.93 -2.88
N PHE A 138 2.68 -21.75 -2.09
CA PHE A 138 3.01 -23.12 -2.47
C PHE A 138 3.02 -24.04 -1.25
N THR A 139 2.91 -25.33 -1.52
CA THR A 139 2.97 -26.38 -0.50
C THR A 139 4.20 -27.25 -0.67
N LEU A 140 4.65 -27.80 0.46
CA LEU A 140 5.65 -28.86 0.51
C LEU A 140 5.18 -29.98 1.43
N ALA A 141 5.04 -31.18 0.88
CA ALA A 141 4.81 -32.39 1.65
C ALA A 141 6.15 -33.15 1.80
N LEU A 142 6.56 -33.36 3.05
CA LEU A 142 7.85 -33.99 3.37
C LEU A 142 7.74 -34.92 4.59
N ASP A 143 8.71 -35.82 4.73
CA ASP A 143 8.85 -36.64 5.92
C ASP A 143 9.47 -35.85 7.09
N TYR A 144 9.31 -36.35 8.30
CA TYR A 144 9.88 -35.73 9.50
C TYR A 144 11.43 -35.65 9.45
N GLY A 145 12.09 -36.56 8.73
CA GLY A 145 13.55 -36.55 8.57
C GLY A 145 14.06 -35.37 7.76
N SER A 146 13.29 -34.92 6.77
CA SER A 146 13.61 -33.77 5.91
C SER A 146 13.16 -32.44 6.52
N TYR A 147 12.32 -32.46 7.55
CA TYR A 147 11.74 -31.24 8.12
C TYR A 147 12.77 -30.27 8.67
N GLY A 148 13.78 -30.77 9.40
CA GLY A 148 14.82 -29.92 9.98
C GLY A 148 15.65 -29.19 8.91
N SER A 149 16.06 -29.92 7.86
CA SER A 149 16.88 -29.35 6.78
C SER A 149 16.09 -28.38 5.89
N VAL A 150 14.83 -28.71 5.57
CA VAL A 150 13.94 -27.80 4.83
C VAL A 150 13.68 -26.54 5.65
N SER A 151 13.36 -26.66 6.94
CA SER A 151 13.10 -25.51 7.82
C SER A 151 14.31 -24.59 7.95
N TYR A 152 15.53 -25.13 7.86
CA TYR A 152 16.77 -24.34 7.83
C TYR A 152 16.99 -23.61 6.49
N LEU A 153 16.46 -24.16 5.39
CA LEU A 153 16.56 -23.57 4.06
C LEU A 153 15.60 -22.38 3.87
N LEU A 154 14.38 -22.46 4.41
CA LEU A 154 13.31 -21.47 4.16
C LEU A 154 13.75 -20.00 4.40
N PRO A 155 14.41 -19.64 5.53
CA PRO A 155 14.77 -18.26 5.81
C PRO A 155 15.80 -17.69 4.83
N GLN A 156 16.65 -18.54 4.22
CA GLN A 156 17.68 -18.12 3.27
C GLN A 156 17.09 -17.55 1.98
N TYR A 157 15.85 -17.95 1.66
CA TYR A 157 15.08 -17.46 0.51
C TYR A 157 14.00 -16.44 0.92
N LYS A 158 14.00 -16.04 2.21
CA LYS A 158 12.96 -15.25 2.88
C LYS A 158 11.54 -15.78 2.61
N ILE A 159 11.39 -17.10 2.73
CA ILE A 159 10.09 -17.76 2.63
C ILE A 159 9.34 -17.53 3.95
N GLU A 160 8.09 -17.12 3.84
CA GLU A 160 7.17 -17.00 4.96
C GLU A 160 6.42 -18.33 5.14
N THR A 161 6.45 -18.90 6.35
CA THR A 161 5.59 -20.04 6.69
C THR A 161 4.24 -19.56 7.15
N ARG A 162 3.20 -19.87 6.37
CA ARG A 162 1.81 -19.50 6.62
C ARG A 162 1.13 -20.46 7.59
N GLU A 163 1.39 -21.75 7.40
CA GLU A 163 0.83 -22.84 8.20
C GLU A 163 1.77 -24.04 8.15
N SER A 164 1.74 -24.88 9.19
CA SER A 164 2.41 -26.19 9.21
C SER A 164 1.46 -27.23 9.79
N ARG A 165 1.26 -28.33 9.07
CA ARG A 165 0.44 -29.46 9.50
C ARG A 165 1.33 -30.67 9.73
N PHE A 166 1.21 -31.26 10.91
CA PHE A 166 2.00 -32.41 11.35
C PHE A 166 1.07 -33.61 11.52
N GLU A 167 0.98 -34.43 10.48
CA GLU A 167 0.17 -35.65 10.45
C GLU A 167 1.11 -36.84 10.17
N ASP A 168 0.70 -37.81 9.35
CA ASP A 168 1.56 -38.90 8.88
C ASP A 168 2.80 -38.38 8.12
N LYS A 169 2.66 -37.21 7.49
CA LYS A 169 3.72 -36.40 6.90
C LYS A 169 3.60 -34.96 7.37
N VAL A 170 4.67 -34.19 7.19
CA VAL A 170 4.65 -32.75 7.43
C VAL A 170 4.25 -32.06 6.13
N THR A 171 3.22 -31.22 6.19
CA THR A 171 2.80 -30.35 5.09
C THR A 171 3.00 -28.91 5.48
N LEU A 172 3.81 -28.20 4.72
CA LEU A 172 4.08 -26.77 4.91
C LEU A 172 3.33 -25.95 3.88
N PHE A 173 2.65 -24.89 4.33
CA PHE A 173 2.04 -23.89 3.47
C PHE A 173 2.91 -22.64 3.54
N LEU A 174 3.46 -22.26 2.41
CA LEU A 174 4.59 -21.34 2.32
C LEU A 174 4.29 -20.24 1.30
N ARG A 175 4.89 -19.08 1.51
CA ARG A 175 4.86 -17.96 0.57
C ARG A 175 6.27 -17.50 0.24
N ILE A 176 6.52 -17.28 -1.04
CA ILE A 176 7.80 -16.75 -1.54
C ILE A 176 7.54 -15.67 -2.58
N ARG A 177 8.46 -14.71 -2.70
CA ARG A 177 8.48 -13.85 -3.89
C ARG A 177 8.70 -14.69 -5.15
N ALA A 178 7.94 -14.39 -6.20
CA ALA A 178 7.97 -15.17 -7.44
C ALA A 178 9.38 -15.20 -8.07
N ASP A 179 10.15 -14.11 -7.95
CA ASP A 179 11.52 -14.00 -8.46
C ASP A 179 12.56 -14.86 -7.71
N ARG A 180 12.20 -15.45 -6.56
CA ARG A 180 13.07 -16.35 -5.79
C ARG A 180 12.69 -17.83 -5.94
N MET A 181 11.55 -18.14 -6.54
CA MET A 181 11.02 -19.50 -6.64
C MET A 181 11.95 -20.45 -7.39
N GLU A 182 12.52 -20.01 -8.51
CA GLU A 182 13.43 -20.85 -9.31
C GLU A 182 14.68 -21.23 -8.50
N ALA A 183 15.28 -20.25 -7.83
CA ALA A 183 16.49 -20.46 -7.02
C ALA A 183 16.21 -21.37 -5.81
N PHE A 184 15.06 -21.19 -5.15
CA PHE A 184 14.61 -22.06 -4.07
C PHE A 184 14.37 -23.49 -4.55
N SER A 185 13.69 -23.67 -5.69
CA SER A 185 13.38 -24.98 -6.25
C SER A 185 14.64 -25.79 -6.55
N LYS A 186 15.70 -25.13 -7.07
CA LYS A 186 17.01 -25.75 -7.30
C LYS A 186 17.65 -26.22 -5.99
N ALA A 187 17.73 -25.36 -4.98
CA ALA A 187 18.31 -25.72 -3.69
C ALA A 187 17.53 -26.82 -2.96
N LEU A 188 16.19 -26.81 -3.06
CA LEU A 188 15.35 -27.86 -2.50
C LEU A 188 15.59 -29.21 -3.20
N THR A 189 15.76 -29.19 -4.52
CA THR A 189 16.09 -30.39 -5.31
C THR A 189 17.43 -30.97 -4.88
N GLU A 190 18.46 -30.14 -4.73
CA GLU A 190 19.80 -30.56 -4.27
C GLU A 190 19.76 -31.12 -2.84
N LEU A 191 19.08 -30.42 -1.93
CA LEU A 191 18.95 -30.84 -0.53
C LEU A 191 18.25 -32.19 -0.37
N SER A 192 17.25 -32.44 -1.21
CA SER A 192 16.39 -33.63 -1.13
C SER A 192 16.82 -34.77 -2.05
N ASN A 193 17.89 -34.60 -2.84
CA ASN A 193 18.25 -35.50 -3.94
C ASN A 193 17.08 -35.74 -4.91
N GLY A 194 16.34 -34.68 -5.23
CA GLY A 194 15.20 -34.68 -6.15
C GLY A 194 13.91 -35.29 -5.61
N LYS A 195 13.81 -35.56 -4.29
CA LYS A 195 12.61 -36.13 -3.67
C LYS A 195 11.53 -35.12 -3.36
N LEU A 196 11.88 -33.83 -3.24
CA LEU A 196 10.95 -32.76 -2.89
C LEU A 196 10.84 -31.75 -4.03
N SER A 197 9.62 -31.32 -4.31
CA SER A 197 9.29 -30.27 -5.28
C SER A 197 8.19 -29.38 -4.71
N PRO A 198 8.27 -28.05 -4.88
CA PRO A 198 7.19 -27.15 -4.46
C PRO A 198 5.98 -27.31 -5.38
N GLU A 199 4.79 -27.37 -4.80
CA GLU A 199 3.53 -27.35 -5.54
C GLU A 199 2.91 -25.95 -5.40
N VAL A 200 2.88 -25.19 -6.49
CA VAL A 200 2.28 -23.84 -6.49
C VAL A 200 0.78 -23.94 -6.36
N THR A 201 0.22 -23.22 -5.39
CA THR A 201 -1.20 -23.23 -5.05
C THR A 201 -1.89 -21.90 -5.34
N GLY A 202 -1.14 -20.83 -5.55
CA GLY A 202 -1.71 -19.53 -5.92
C GLY A 202 -0.66 -18.48 -6.25
N GLU A 203 -1.10 -17.44 -6.95
CA GLU A 203 -0.33 -16.25 -7.26
C GLU A 203 -1.02 -15.03 -6.68
N LEU A 204 -0.25 -14.13 -6.06
CA LEU A 204 -0.79 -12.92 -5.48
C LEU A 204 0.25 -11.81 -5.38
N TYR A 205 -0.20 -10.61 -5.03
CA TYR A 205 0.69 -9.58 -4.50
C TYR A 205 0.62 -9.57 -2.97
N ALA A 206 1.77 -9.58 -2.31
CA ALA A 206 1.87 -9.49 -0.86
C ALA A 206 2.99 -8.53 -0.45
N ASP A 207 2.89 -7.97 0.75
CA ASP A 207 3.96 -7.18 1.36
C ASP A 207 5.08 -8.13 1.79
N MET A 208 6.14 -8.20 0.98
CA MET A 208 7.23 -9.14 1.22
C MET A 208 8.59 -8.53 0.83
N PRO A 209 9.51 -8.31 1.80
CA PRO A 209 10.81 -7.68 1.56
C PRO A 209 11.89 -8.58 0.89
#